data_AF-C6AD04-F1
#
_entry.id   AF-C6AD04-F1
#
_cell.length_a   1.000
_cell.length_b   1.000
_cell.length_c   1.000
_cell.angle_alpha   90.00
_cell.angle_beta   90.00
_cell.angle_gamma   90.00
#
_symmetry.space_group_name_H-M   'P 1'
#
loop_
_entity.id
_entity.type
_entity.pdbx_description
1 polymer ?
#
loop_
_entity_poly.entity_id
_entity_poly.type
_entity_poly.pdbx_seq_one_letter_code
_entity_poly.pdbx_strand_id
1 'polypeptide(L)'
;MASRLIIKYLGGFKTVAAIVQRDVSSVSRWRGFIPAKHQQKLLNYARDHGIDLRPDDFFYPERLQRLMQEQHPPITKICKSSSVDGAGETLQH
;
A
#
# COMPACT_ATOMS: atom_id res chain seq x y z
N MET A 1 5.38 0.53 13.82
CA MET A 1 5.33 -0.92 14.11
C MET A 1 5.54 -1.69 12.82
N ALA A 2 6.65 -2.44 12.70
CA ALA A 2 7.12 -3.06 11.46
C ALA A 2 6.05 -3.96 10.79
N SER A 3 5.31 -4.74 11.58
CA SER A 3 4.24 -5.61 11.06
C SER A 3 3.18 -4.86 10.25
N ARG A 4 2.72 -3.68 10.71
CA ARG A 4 1.70 -2.89 10.00
C ARG A 4 2.23 -2.30 8.69
N LEU A 5 3.50 -1.92 8.64
CA LEU A 5 4.12 -1.37 7.43
C LEU A 5 4.26 -2.45 6.37
N ILE A 6 4.77 -3.62 6.74
CA ILE A 6 4.87 -4.79 5.83
C ILE A 6 3.49 -5.19 5.34
N ILE A 7 2.49 -5.25 6.22
CA ILE A 7 1.11 -5.56 5.83
C ILE A 7 0.58 -4.53 4.83
N LYS A 8 0.80 -3.24 5.07
CA LYS A 8 0.35 -2.17 4.15
C LYS A 8 1.07 -2.26 2.80
N TYR A 9 2.38 -2.48 2.82
CA TYR A 9 3.22 -2.57 1.62
C TYR A 9 2.79 -3.73 0.71
N LEU A 10 2.42 -4.88 1.29
CA LEU A 10 1.95 -6.06 0.56
C LEU A 10 0.47 -5.98 0.13
N GLY A 11 -0.21 -4.84 0.31
CA GLY A 11 -1.60 -4.65 -0.12
C GLY A 11 -2.66 -4.88 0.96
N GLY A 12 -2.27 -4.98 2.23
CA GLY A 12 -3.15 -4.97 3.38
C GLY A 12 -3.43 -6.33 4.02
N PHE A 13 -4.27 -6.34 5.05
CA PHE A 13 -4.49 -7.51 5.90
C PHE A 13 -5.07 -8.72 5.14
N LYS A 14 -5.96 -8.49 4.17
CA LYS A 14 -6.59 -9.57 3.38
C LYS A 14 -5.56 -10.29 2.50
N THR A 15 -4.71 -9.52 1.82
CA THR A 15 -3.65 -10.08 0.96
C THR A 15 -2.65 -10.87 1.78
N VAL A 16 -2.17 -10.32 2.90
CA VAL A 16 -1.23 -11.03 3.79
C VAL A 16 -1.85 -12.31 4.36
N ALA A 17 -3.12 -12.26 4.79
CA ALA A 17 -3.86 -13.42 5.26
C ALA A 17 -3.90 -14.55 4.21
N ALA A 18 -4.17 -14.20 2.94
CA ALA A 18 -4.14 -15.14 1.84
C ALA A 18 -2.73 -15.74 1.61
N ILE A 19 -1.69 -14.92 1.58
CA ILE A 19 -0.29 -15.36 1.39
C ILE A 19 0.13 -16.36 2.48
N VAL A 20 -0.18 -16.05 3.75
CA VAL A 20 0.25 -16.89 4.87
C VAL A 20 -0.69 -18.06 5.15
N GLN A 21 -1.84 -18.12 4.46
CA GLN A 21 -2.93 -19.09 4.64
C GLN A 21 -3.46 -19.08 6.09
N ARG A 22 -3.88 -17.90 6.53
CA ARG A 22 -4.45 -17.66 7.86
C ARG A 22 -5.59 -16.66 7.79
N ASP A 23 -6.42 -16.63 8.82
CA ASP A 23 -7.50 -15.64 8.92
C ASP A 23 -6.97 -14.23 9.14
N VAL A 24 -7.71 -13.25 8.62
CA VAL A 24 -7.45 -11.81 8.81
C VAL A 24 -7.34 -11.46 10.30
N SER A 25 -8.17 -12.07 11.15
CA SER A 25 -8.13 -11.91 12.60
C SER A 25 -6.85 -12.43 13.26
N SER A 26 -6.18 -13.42 12.65
CA SER A 26 -4.88 -13.91 13.11
C SER A 26 -3.78 -12.90 12.78
N VAL A 27 -3.81 -12.37 11.56
CA VAL A 27 -2.86 -11.36 11.07
C VAL A 27 -3.02 -10.03 11.84
N SER A 28 -4.25 -9.63 12.16
CA SER A 28 -4.51 -8.39 12.92
C SER A 28 -3.97 -8.42 14.35
N ARG A 29 -3.76 -9.62 14.93
CA ARG A 29 -3.16 -9.81 16.26
C ARG A 29 -1.64 -9.64 16.28
N TRP A 30 -0.97 -9.49 15.14
CA TRP A 30 0.47 -9.26 15.09
C TRP A 30 0.82 -7.84 15.59
N ARG A 31 0.94 -7.69 16.91
CA ARG A 31 1.18 -6.43 17.61
C ARG A 31 2.66 -6.01 17.58
N GLY A 32 3.20 -5.87 16.37
CA GLY A 32 4.55 -5.32 16.13
C GLY A 32 5.54 -6.31 15.53
N PHE A 33 5.31 -7.61 15.68
CA PHE A 33 6.18 -8.66 15.15
C PHE A 33 5.37 -9.69 14.35
N ILE A 34 5.95 -10.14 13.23
CA ILE A 34 5.42 -11.23 12.41
C ILE A 34 6.17 -12.51 12.78
N PRO A 35 5.52 -13.63 13.11
CA PRO A 35 6.21 -14.87 13.45
C PRO A 35 7.15 -15.33 12.31
N ALA A 36 8.34 -15.85 12.64
CA ALA A 36 9.37 -16.22 11.66
C ALA A 36 8.86 -17.14 10.53
N LYS A 37 8.02 -18.13 10.87
CA LYS A 37 7.37 -19.02 9.88
C LYS A 37 6.55 -18.27 8.82
N HIS A 38 5.99 -17.12 9.17
CA HIS A 38 5.20 -16.27 8.29
C HIS A 38 6.08 -15.26 7.55
N GLN A 39 7.17 -14.78 8.17
CA GLN A 39 8.16 -13.93 7.48
C GLN A 39 8.71 -14.64 6.24
N GLN A 40 9.12 -15.91 6.36
CA GLN A 40 9.63 -16.69 5.23
C GLN A 40 8.61 -16.80 4.09
N LYS A 41 7.32 -17.03 4.41
CA LYS A 41 6.26 -17.10 3.40
C LYS A 41 6.09 -15.77 2.65
N LEU A 42 6.16 -14.65 3.37
CA LEU A 42 6.03 -13.33 2.79
C LEU A 42 7.24 -12.98 1.90
N LEU A 43 8.44 -13.36 2.31
CA LEU A 43 9.66 -13.19 1.52
C LEU A 43 9.62 -14.01 0.22
N ASN A 44 9.17 -15.27 0.30
CA ASN A 44 9.02 -16.11 -0.89
C ASN A 44 8.01 -15.50 -1.86
N TYR A 45 6.83 -15.10 -1.36
CA TYR A 45 5.82 -14.42 -2.16
C TYR A 45 6.38 -13.14 -2.81
N ALA A 46 7.11 -12.32 -2.05
CA ALA A 46 7.70 -11.10 -2.59
C ALA A 46 8.69 -11.39 -3.72
N ARG A 47 9.54 -12.42 -3.56
CA ARG A 47 10.47 -12.87 -4.60
C ARG A 47 9.73 -13.32 -5.86
N ASP A 48 8.70 -14.15 -5.70
CA ASP A 48 7.96 -14.74 -6.82
C ASP A 48 7.17 -13.67 -7.62
N HIS A 49 6.80 -12.57 -6.96
CA HIS A 49 6.03 -11.47 -7.55
C HIS A 49 6.88 -10.23 -7.87
N GLY A 50 8.21 -10.28 -7.70
CA GLY A 50 9.11 -9.15 -8.01
C GLY A 50 8.98 -7.94 -7.08
N ILE A 51 8.52 -8.15 -5.83
CA ILE A 51 8.37 -7.12 -4.80
C ILE A 51 9.70 -6.99 -4.03
N ASP A 52 10.24 -5.77 -3.87
CA ASP A 52 11.45 -5.50 -3.04
C ASP A 52 11.13 -5.54 -1.54
N LEU A 53 10.80 -6.72 -1.02
CA LEU A 53 10.71 -6.99 0.41
C LEU A 53 11.95 -7.76 0.86
N ARG A 54 12.70 -7.20 1.82
CA ARG A 54 13.93 -7.80 2.35
C ARG A 54 13.74 -8.31 3.78
N PRO A 55 14.57 -9.27 4.22
CA PRO A 55 14.57 -9.73 5.61
C PRO A 55 14.81 -8.58 6.60
N ASP A 56 15.67 -7.62 6.25
CA ASP A 56 15.96 -6.44 7.07
C ASP A 56 14.70 -5.61 7.36
N ASP A 57 13.72 -5.56 6.46
CA ASP A 57 12.51 -4.74 6.64
C ASP A 57 11.61 -5.24 7.79
N PHE A 58 11.81 -6.48 8.25
CA PHE A 58 11.12 -7.02 9.42
C PHE A 58 11.69 -6.50 10.74
N PHE A 59 12.94 -6.04 10.73
CA PHE A 59 13.66 -5.50 11.89
C PHE A 59 13.80 -3.97 11.83
N TYR A 60 14.09 -3.45 10.63
CA TYR A 60 14.39 -2.04 10.33
C TYR A 60 13.40 -1.50 9.30
N PRO A 61 12.17 -1.13 9.74
CA PRO A 61 11.09 -0.72 8.83
C PRO A 61 11.32 0.65 8.19
N GLU A 62 12.35 1.41 8.59
CA GLU A 62 12.62 2.77 8.11
C GLU A 62 12.97 2.79 6.62
N ARG A 63 13.60 1.72 6.11
CA ARG A 63 13.87 1.55 4.67
C ARG A 63 12.56 1.37 3.92
N LEU A 64 11.73 0.43 4.37
CA LEU A 64 10.43 0.15 3.75
C LEU A 64 9.50 1.36 3.80
N GLN A 65 9.52 2.12 4.91
CA GLN A 65 8.75 3.35 5.06
C GLN A 65 9.16 4.42 4.04
N ARG A 66 10.47 4.60 3.80
CA ARG A 66 10.98 5.52 2.77
C ARG A 66 10.56 5.11 1.36
N LEU A 67 10.70 3.83 1.03
CA LEU A 67 10.24 3.28 -0.26
C LEU A 67 8.75 3.57 -0.52
N MET A 68 7.91 3.43 0.52
CA MET A 68 6.48 3.73 0.41
C MET A 68 6.19 5.24 0.22
N GLN A 69 7.05 6.12 0.74
CA GLN A 69 6.92 7.57 0.55
C GLN A 69 7.40 7.99 -0.84
N GLU A 70 8.49 7.42 -1.33
CA GLU A 70 9.03 7.71 -2.66
C GLU A 70 8.07 7.27 -3.78
N GLN A 71 7.35 6.16 -3.60
CA GLN A 71 6.34 5.70 -4.57
C GLN A 71 5.01 6.46 -4.53
N HIS A 72 4.83 7.36 -3.56
CA HIS A 72 3.71 8.28 -3.53
C HIS A 72 4.21 9.66 -3.95
N PRO A 73 4.18 10.03 -5.23
CA PRO A 73 4.30 11.45 -5.56
C PRO A 73 3.19 12.19 -4.78
N PRO A 74 3.45 13.41 -4.27
CA PRO A 74 2.38 14.23 -3.73
C PRO A 74 1.32 14.30 -4.83
N ILE A 75 0.08 13.92 -4.51
CA ILE A 75 -1.07 14.19 -5.37
C ILE A 75 -1.08 15.70 -5.54
N THR A 76 -0.43 16.19 -6.59
CA THR A 76 -0.61 17.54 -7.09
C THR A 76 -2.08 17.62 -7.42
N LYS A 77 -2.78 18.45 -6.63
CA LYS A 77 -4.17 18.89 -6.82
C LYS A 77 -4.52 18.86 -8.31
N ILE A 78 -5.33 17.89 -8.71
CA ILE A 78 -5.87 17.85 -10.07
C ILE A 78 -6.81 19.05 -10.22
N CYS A 79 -6.45 19.87 -11.20
CA CYS A 79 -7.26 20.72 -12.06
C CYS A 79 -8.76 20.78 -11.73
N LYS A 80 -9.22 21.96 -11.32
CA LYS A 80 -10.61 22.36 -11.43
C LYS A 80 -10.90 22.69 -12.89
N SER A 81 -11.28 21.70 -13.69
CA SER A 81 -11.86 21.89 -15.02
C SER A 81 -13.33 21.53 -14.97
N SER A 82 -14.18 22.54 -14.79
CA SER A 82 -15.61 22.51 -15.14
C SER A 82 -16.25 23.86 -14.80
N SER A 83 -16.34 24.75 -15.77
CA SER A 83 -17.56 25.54 -15.96
C SER A 83 -17.77 25.67 -17.46
N VAL A 84 -18.70 24.86 -17.94
CA VAL A 84 -19.35 25.06 -19.22
C VAL A 84 -20.39 26.15 -18.99
N ASP A 85 -20.17 27.34 -19.51
CA ASP A 85 -21.22 28.35 -19.60
C ASP A 85 -21.68 28.39 -21.06
N GLY A 86 -22.89 27.85 -21.25
CA GLY A 86 -23.54 27.71 -22.53
C GLY A 86 -24.28 28.98 -22.98
N ALA A 87 -24.42 29.05 -24.30
CA ALA A 87 -25.55 29.55 -25.09
C ALA A 87 -26.28 30.83 -24.67
N GLY A 88 -26.33 31.79 -25.61
CA GLY A 88 -27.38 32.82 -25.62
C GLY A 88 -27.11 34.03 -26.52
N GLU A 89 -26.79 33.84 -27.80
CA GLU A 89 -26.86 34.94 -28.78
C GLU A 89 -28.34 35.26 -29.01
N THR A 90 -28.83 36.37 -28.45
CA THR A 90 -30.16 36.90 -28.74
C THR A 90 -30.04 38.16 -29.58
N LEU A 91 -30.46 38.01 -30.83
CA LEU A 91 -30.77 39.06 -31.79
C LEU A 91 -31.61 40.19 -31.15
N GLN A 92 -31.25 41.45 -31.36
CA GLN A 92 -32.21 42.55 -31.35
C GLN A 92 -32.01 43.44 -32.58
N HIS A 93 -33.13 43.65 -33.26
CA HIS A 93 -33.35 44.49 -34.43
C HIS A 93 -33.47 45.96 -34.03
#